data_AF-A0A5N9H7A6-F1
#
_entry.id   AF-A0A5N9H7A6-F1
#
_cell.length_a   1.000
_cell.length_b   1.000
_cell.length_c   1.000
_cell.angle_alpha   90.00
_cell.angle_beta   90.00
_cell.angle_gamma   90.00
#
_symmetry.space_group_name_H-M   'P 1'
#
loop_
_entity.id
_entity.type
_entity.pdbx_description
1 polymer ?
#
loop_
_entity_poly.entity_id
_entity_poly.type
_entity_poly.pdbx_seq_one_letter_code
_entity_poly.pdbx_strand_id
1 'polypeptide(L)'
;MQKKLTWPVSPTLFCITVLPILILLVAAGLILLPSTSRLIQYICVLGLSYFLGSIPWGYFVLQWYKGVDIRDYGSGRIGMSNVLRTSGRKGAVPVLLLDLSKGVTVVIVARYILGAGYGEVFAGLMALAGHNWPIFLSFRGGRGIATGLGALSVMAPVSALIGAVVFIPVTLLTRYLSLGSILGVICASGSLIAMIFIGLYSLEYGIYGIAAGTIIIWQHRDNIKRLIEGTERRLGTPGTRI
;
A
#
# COMPACT_ATOMS: atom_id res chain seq x y z
N MET A 1 -2.11 25.85 -13.05
CA MET A 1 -3.32 25.33 -12.36
C MET A 1 -3.65 23.94 -12.93
N GLN A 2 -3.47 22.87 -12.17
CA GLN A 2 -3.91 21.52 -12.60
C GLN A 2 -5.43 21.42 -12.43
N LYS A 3 -6.15 21.12 -13.53
CA LYS A 3 -7.57 20.78 -13.49
C LYS A 3 -7.76 19.61 -12.51
N LYS A 4 -8.44 19.85 -11.39
CA LYS A 4 -8.88 18.78 -10.48
C LYS A 4 -9.82 17.88 -11.28
N LEU A 5 -9.55 16.58 -11.32
CA LEU A 5 -10.46 15.59 -11.89
C LEU A 5 -11.80 15.68 -11.11
N THR A 6 -12.85 16.22 -11.74
CA THR A 6 -14.16 16.38 -11.12
C THR A 6 -14.93 15.07 -11.24
N TRP A 7 -14.97 14.30 -10.17
CA TRP A 7 -15.82 13.11 -10.11
C TRP A 7 -17.29 13.52 -9.99
N PRO A 8 -18.23 12.78 -10.60
CA PRO A 8 -19.66 13.05 -10.47
C PRO A 8 -20.17 12.88 -9.03
N VAL A 9 -19.39 12.19 -8.18
CA VAL A 9 -19.68 11.93 -6.76
C VAL A 9 -18.39 12.16 -5.96
N SER A 10 -18.48 12.63 -4.70
CA SER A 10 -17.29 12.78 -3.87
C SER A 10 -16.51 11.45 -3.78
N PRO A 11 -15.16 11.46 -3.84
CA PRO A 11 -14.36 10.24 -3.77
C PRO A 11 -14.72 9.32 -2.59
N THR A 12 -15.08 9.93 -1.47
CA THR A 12 -15.54 9.26 -0.25
C THR A 12 -16.83 8.48 -0.48
N LEU A 13 -17.85 9.14 -1.05
CA LEU A 13 -19.15 8.51 -1.25
C LEU A 13 -19.03 7.36 -2.26
N PHE A 14 -18.29 7.53 -3.36
CA PHE A 14 -18.06 6.44 -4.33
C PHE A 14 -17.40 5.20 -3.70
N CYS A 15 -16.37 5.40 -2.89
CA CYS A 15 -15.62 4.29 -2.28
C CYS A 15 -16.43 3.49 -1.24
N ILE A 16 -17.47 4.08 -0.66
CA ILE A 16 -18.25 3.45 0.42
C ILE A 16 -19.56 2.86 -0.08
N THR A 17 -20.14 3.42 -1.14
CA THR A 17 -21.43 2.96 -1.66
C THR A 17 -21.26 2.12 -2.93
N VAL A 18 -20.68 2.69 -3.98
CA VAL A 18 -20.63 2.06 -5.30
C VAL A 18 -19.53 0.99 -5.38
N LEU A 19 -18.34 1.31 -4.87
CA LEU A 19 -17.18 0.43 -5.00
C LEU A 19 -17.36 -0.95 -4.32
N PRO A 20 -17.90 -1.04 -3.08
CA PRO A 20 -18.10 -2.35 -2.43
C PRO A 20 -19.11 -3.22 -3.19
N ILE A 21 -20.18 -2.61 -3.71
CA ILE A 21 -21.18 -3.33 -4.52
C ILE A 21 -20.52 -3.86 -5.80
N LEU A 22 -19.74 -3.03 -6.50
CA LEU A 22 -19.03 -3.46 -7.70
C LEU A 22 -18.05 -4.61 -7.42
N ILE A 23 -17.29 -4.52 -6.33
CA ILE A 23 -16.36 -5.59 -5.92
C ILE A 23 -17.13 -6.88 -5.64
N LEU A 24 -18.23 -6.81 -4.88
CA LEU A 24 -19.05 -7.98 -4.56
C LEU A 24 -19.65 -8.62 -5.80
N LEU A 25 -20.17 -7.83 -6.74
CA LEU A 25 -20.74 -8.33 -7.99
C LEU A 25 -19.69 -9.03 -8.85
N VAL A 26 -18.51 -8.44 -9.02
CA VAL A 26 -17.43 -9.04 -9.81
C VAL A 26 -16.89 -10.29 -9.12
N ALA A 27 -16.69 -10.26 -7.79
CA ALA A 27 -16.24 -11.43 -7.03
C ALA A 27 -17.27 -12.58 -7.08
N ALA A 28 -18.55 -12.28 -6.91
CA ALA A 28 -19.63 -13.26 -7.04
C ALA A 28 -19.68 -13.83 -8.45
N GLY A 29 -19.55 -12.99 -9.49
CA GLY A 29 -19.49 -13.44 -10.88
C GLY A 29 -18.32 -14.40 -11.13
N LEU A 30 -17.12 -14.09 -10.62
CA LEU A 30 -15.95 -14.95 -10.76
C LEU A 30 -16.08 -16.29 -10.03
N ILE A 31 -16.75 -16.31 -8.88
CA ILE A 31 -16.95 -17.52 -8.08
C ILE A 31 -18.09 -18.39 -8.64
N LEU A 32 -19.21 -17.77 -9.03
CA LEU A 32 -20.42 -18.46 -9.46
C LEU A 32 -20.37 -18.90 -10.92
N LEU A 33 -19.47 -18.34 -11.75
CA LEU A 33 -19.28 -18.70 -13.15
C LEU A 33 -17.91 -19.36 -13.36
N PRO A 34 -17.72 -20.62 -12.90
CA PRO A 34 -16.42 -21.30 -12.94
C PRO A 34 -15.90 -21.58 -14.36
N SER A 35 -16.75 -21.49 -15.38
CA SER A 35 -16.38 -21.60 -16.80
C SER A 35 -15.76 -20.32 -17.39
N THR A 36 -15.59 -19.27 -16.59
CA THR A 36 -14.93 -18.02 -17.03
C THR A 36 -13.48 -18.28 -17.42
N SER A 37 -13.06 -17.80 -18.60
CA SER A 37 -11.70 -17.99 -19.09
C SER A 37 -10.66 -17.39 -18.12
N ARG A 38 -9.48 -18.04 -18.02
CA ARG A 38 -8.39 -17.56 -17.15
C ARG A 38 -8.04 -16.10 -17.41
N LEU A 39 -8.00 -15.68 -18.68
CA LEU A 39 -7.69 -14.30 -19.06
C LEU A 39 -8.66 -13.31 -18.40
N ILE A 40 -9.97 -13.58 -18.44
CA ILE A 40 -10.98 -12.71 -17.83
C ILE A 40 -10.81 -12.67 -16.31
N GLN A 41 -10.54 -13.81 -15.67
CA GLN A 41 -10.28 -13.86 -14.23
C GLN A 41 -9.10 -12.96 -13.85
N TYR A 42 -7.99 -13.02 -14.59
CA TYR A 42 -6.83 -12.16 -14.37
C TYR A 42 -7.19 -10.68 -14.52
N ILE A 43 -7.87 -10.30 -15.62
CA ILE A 43 -8.26 -8.90 -15.86
C ILE A 43 -9.13 -8.37 -14.70
N CYS A 44 -10.14 -9.13 -14.29
CA CYS A 44 -11.03 -8.75 -13.22
C CYS A 44 -10.31 -8.65 -11.87
N VAL A 45 -9.53 -9.67 -11.48
CA VAL A 45 -8.82 -9.68 -10.19
C VAL A 45 -7.79 -8.56 -10.12
N LEU A 46 -7.02 -8.32 -11.18
CA LEU A 46 -6.01 -7.26 -11.21
C LEU A 46 -6.65 -5.86 -11.19
N GLY A 47 -7.75 -5.67 -11.95
CA GLY A 47 -8.54 -4.45 -11.91
C GLY A 47 -9.09 -4.17 -10.51
N LEU A 48 -9.75 -5.15 -9.90
CA LEU A 48 -10.27 -5.05 -8.52
C LEU A 48 -9.15 -4.78 -7.51
N SER A 49 -7.99 -5.40 -7.66
CA SER A 49 -6.84 -5.20 -6.79
C SER A 49 -6.35 -3.75 -6.84
N TYR A 50 -6.31 -3.14 -8.02
CA TYR A 50 -5.99 -1.72 -8.17
C TYR A 50 -7.04 -0.80 -7.53
N PHE A 51 -8.32 -1.09 -7.71
CA PHE A 51 -9.40 -0.29 -7.10
C PHE A 51 -9.39 -0.38 -5.58
N LEU A 52 -9.24 -1.59 -5.02
CA LEU A 52 -9.09 -1.81 -3.58
C LEU A 52 -7.83 -1.13 -3.03
N GLY A 53 -6.71 -1.23 -3.75
CA GLY A 53 -5.48 -0.50 -3.43
C GLY A 53 -5.67 1.02 -3.43
N SER A 54 -6.50 1.52 -4.35
CA SER A 54 -6.75 2.95 -4.54
C SER A 54 -7.57 3.59 -3.42
N ILE A 55 -8.19 2.81 -2.52
CA ILE A 55 -8.97 3.35 -1.40
C ILE A 55 -8.03 4.18 -0.48
N PRO A 56 -8.26 5.51 -0.35
CA PRO A 56 -7.32 6.40 0.32
C PRO A 56 -7.65 6.55 1.81
N TRP A 57 -7.42 5.51 2.60
CA TRP A 57 -7.83 5.48 4.01
C TRP A 57 -7.34 6.66 4.85
N GLY A 58 -6.10 7.12 4.67
CA GLY A 58 -5.60 8.29 5.41
C GLY A 58 -6.26 9.62 5.03
N TYR A 59 -6.83 9.73 3.83
CA TYR A 59 -7.69 10.85 3.46
C TYR A 59 -9.04 10.76 4.18
N PHE A 60 -9.69 9.58 4.15
CA PHE A 60 -10.99 9.38 4.80
C PHE A 60 -10.94 9.55 6.32
N VAL A 61 -9.97 8.92 6.97
CA VAL A 61 -9.84 8.99 8.44
C VAL A 61 -9.68 10.44 8.91
N LEU A 62 -8.91 11.27 8.21
CA LEU A 62 -8.76 12.67 8.61
C LEU A 62 -9.95 13.55 8.24
N GLN A 63 -10.59 13.28 7.10
CA GLN A 63 -11.83 13.97 6.73
C GLN A 63 -12.93 13.68 7.76
N TRP A 64 -13.09 12.45 8.22
CA TRP A 64 -14.11 12.11 9.22
C TRP A 64 -13.76 12.56 10.63
N TYR A 65 -12.49 12.43 11.04
CA TYR A 65 -12.10 12.73 12.41
C TYR A 65 -11.88 14.22 12.65
N LYS A 66 -11.47 14.98 11.63
CA LYS A 66 -11.08 16.40 11.76
C LYS A 66 -11.67 17.33 10.71
N GLY A 67 -12.34 16.84 9.68
CA GLY A 67 -12.84 17.68 8.58
C GLY A 67 -11.73 18.31 7.73
N VAL A 68 -10.52 17.75 7.74
CA VAL A 68 -9.35 18.32 7.03
C VAL A 68 -8.83 17.38 5.95
N ASP A 69 -8.27 17.96 4.89
CA ASP A 69 -7.56 17.22 3.86
C ASP A 69 -6.10 16.98 4.29
N ILE A 70 -5.72 15.71 4.49
CA ILE A 70 -4.34 15.34 4.87
C ILE A 70 -3.28 15.82 3.87
N ARG A 71 -3.66 16.08 2.62
CA ARG A 71 -2.74 16.56 1.57
C ARG A 71 -2.28 18.00 1.81
N ASP A 72 -3.00 18.76 2.63
CA ASP A 72 -2.66 20.13 3.00
C ASP A 72 -1.72 20.19 4.22
N TYR A 73 -1.23 19.05 4.72
CA TYR A 73 -0.38 18.98 5.92
C TYR A 73 0.88 18.15 5.71
N GLY A 74 1.95 18.54 6.42
CA GLY A 74 3.17 17.76 6.60
C GLY A 74 3.88 17.44 5.28
N SER A 75 3.87 16.16 4.89
CA SER A 75 4.49 15.74 3.62
C SER A 75 3.53 15.76 2.42
N GLY A 76 2.27 16.14 2.61
CA GLY A 76 1.21 16.09 1.60
C GLY A 76 0.83 14.68 1.13
N ARG A 77 1.31 13.63 1.81
CA ARG A 77 1.03 12.22 1.49
C ARG A 77 -0.09 11.70 2.39
N ILE A 78 -0.87 10.75 1.90
CA ILE A 78 -2.01 10.17 2.63
C ILE A 78 -1.64 9.02 3.58
N GLY A 79 -0.37 8.60 3.61
CA GLY A 79 0.04 7.42 4.39
C GLY A 79 0.06 7.66 5.91
N MET A 80 0.11 6.56 6.68
CA MET A 80 0.17 6.54 8.14
C MET A 80 1.15 7.57 8.74
N SER A 81 2.33 7.73 8.15
CA SER A 81 3.38 8.60 8.68
C SER A 81 2.98 10.09 8.72
N ASN A 82 2.19 10.56 7.77
CA ASN A 82 1.70 11.93 7.75
C ASN A 82 0.50 12.07 8.69
N VAL A 83 -0.40 11.08 8.67
CA VAL A 83 -1.54 10.98 9.58
C VAL A 83 -1.10 11.01 11.04
N LEU A 84 -0.01 10.32 11.39
CA LEU A 84 0.58 10.32 12.73
C LEU A 84 1.00 11.72 13.17
N ARG A 85 1.58 12.51 12.25
CA ARG A 85 2.04 13.87 12.53
C ARG A 85 0.89 14.88 12.61
N THR A 86 -0.22 14.64 11.93
CA THR A 86 -1.37 15.56 11.87
C THR A 86 -2.47 15.24 12.90
N SER A 87 -2.66 13.96 13.24
CA SER A 87 -3.78 13.48 14.08
C SER A 87 -3.36 12.61 15.26
N GLY A 88 -2.05 12.32 15.40
CA GLY A 88 -1.54 11.43 16.42
C GLY A 88 -1.89 9.96 16.18
N ARG A 89 -1.67 9.13 17.20
CA ARG A 89 -1.83 7.67 17.10
C ARG A 89 -3.28 7.24 16.79
N LYS A 90 -4.27 7.99 17.30
CA LYS A 90 -5.70 7.68 17.12
C LYS A 90 -6.11 7.62 15.64
N GLY A 91 -5.56 8.49 14.79
CA GLY A 91 -5.77 8.41 13.34
C GLY A 91 -4.79 7.47 12.64
N ALA A 92 -3.53 7.42 13.09
CA ALA A 92 -2.48 6.67 12.40
C ALA A 92 -2.67 5.15 12.45
N VAL A 93 -3.13 4.61 13.60
CA VAL A 93 -3.30 3.16 13.78
C VAL A 93 -4.38 2.60 12.86
N PRO A 94 -5.60 3.17 12.78
CA PRO A 94 -6.60 2.71 11.81
C PRO A 94 -6.08 2.75 10.37
N VAL A 95 -5.41 3.83 9.98
CA VAL A 95 -4.85 3.95 8.61
C VAL A 95 -3.81 2.87 8.33
N LEU A 96 -2.94 2.57 9.29
CA LEU A 96 -1.97 1.48 9.17
C LEU A 96 -2.66 0.15 8.93
N LEU A 97 -3.65 -0.20 9.76
CA LEU A 97 -4.36 -1.46 9.69
C LEU A 97 -5.14 -1.60 8.39
N LEU A 98 -5.80 -0.53 7.94
CA LEU A 98 -6.59 -0.51 6.70
C LEU A 98 -5.72 -0.53 5.44
N ASP A 99 -4.58 0.17 5.44
CA ASP A 99 -3.64 0.12 4.31
C ASP A 99 -2.85 -1.19 4.26
N LEU A 100 -2.66 -1.88 5.40
CA LEU A 100 -2.08 -3.22 5.44
C LEU A 100 -3.10 -4.27 5.01
N SER A 101 -4.33 -4.20 5.50
CA SER A 101 -5.38 -5.17 5.19
C SER A 101 -5.69 -5.22 3.70
N LYS A 102 -5.72 -4.08 2.99
CA LYS A 102 -5.95 -4.12 1.53
C LYS A 102 -4.87 -4.92 0.77
N GLY A 103 -3.62 -4.89 1.23
CA GLY A 103 -2.56 -5.72 0.65
C GLY A 103 -2.78 -7.21 0.91
N VAL A 104 -3.16 -7.56 2.14
CA VAL A 104 -3.51 -8.93 2.54
C VAL A 104 -4.70 -9.45 1.73
N THR A 105 -5.79 -8.67 1.69
CA THR A 105 -7.06 -9.05 1.05
C THR A 105 -6.88 -9.37 -0.43
N VAL A 106 -6.19 -8.52 -1.19
CA VAL A 106 -6.05 -8.76 -2.64
C VAL A 106 -5.24 -10.03 -2.93
N VAL A 107 -4.24 -10.34 -2.12
CA VAL A 107 -3.42 -11.54 -2.30
C VAL A 107 -4.21 -12.79 -1.96
N ILE A 108 -4.97 -12.79 -0.85
CA ILE A 108 -5.84 -13.93 -0.49
C ILE A 108 -6.89 -14.19 -1.57
N VAL A 109 -7.56 -13.12 -2.04
CA VAL A 109 -8.57 -13.23 -3.09
C VAL A 109 -7.95 -13.74 -4.39
N ALA A 110 -6.79 -13.21 -4.79
CA ALA A 110 -6.08 -13.68 -5.97
C ALA A 110 -5.63 -15.15 -5.83
N ARG A 111 -5.15 -15.58 -4.66
CA ARG A 111 -4.80 -16.98 -4.40
C ARG A 111 -6.01 -17.89 -4.57
N TYR A 112 -7.17 -17.49 -4.07
CA TYR A 112 -8.40 -18.28 -4.14
C TYR A 112 -8.92 -18.43 -5.58
N ILE A 113 -8.88 -17.36 -6.38
CA ILE A 113 -9.45 -17.35 -7.74
C ILE A 113 -8.43 -17.80 -8.80
N LEU A 114 -7.21 -17.26 -8.74
CA LEU A 114 -6.16 -17.46 -9.75
C LEU A 114 -5.19 -18.60 -9.40
N GLY A 115 -5.10 -18.98 -8.13
CA GLY A 115 -4.08 -19.88 -7.60
C GLY A 115 -2.86 -19.12 -7.05
N ALA A 116 -2.01 -19.84 -6.32
CA ALA A 116 -0.75 -19.30 -5.80
C ALA A 116 0.26 -19.01 -6.94
N GLY A 117 1.16 -18.05 -6.72
CA GLY A 117 2.19 -17.66 -7.68
C GLY A 117 1.90 -16.33 -8.38
N TYR A 118 1.91 -16.30 -9.71
CA TYR A 118 1.79 -15.05 -10.49
C TYR A 118 0.53 -14.23 -10.19
N GLY A 119 -0.61 -14.86 -9.93
CA GLY A 119 -1.85 -14.16 -9.59
C GLY A 119 -1.70 -13.29 -8.34
N GLU A 120 -1.05 -13.82 -7.31
CA GLU A 120 -0.77 -13.12 -6.06
C GLU A 120 0.20 -11.96 -6.25
N VAL A 121 1.28 -12.21 -6.99
CA VAL A 121 2.32 -11.22 -7.31
C VAL A 121 1.72 -10.01 -7.99
N PHE A 122 0.97 -10.24 -9.08
CA PHE A 122 0.39 -9.15 -9.84
C PHE A 122 -0.75 -8.46 -9.08
N ALA A 123 -1.58 -9.19 -8.34
CA ALA A 123 -2.62 -8.57 -7.50
C ALA A 123 -2.00 -7.66 -6.41
N GLY A 124 -0.96 -8.13 -5.72
CA GLY A 124 -0.22 -7.35 -4.74
C GLY A 124 0.43 -6.10 -5.34
N LEU A 125 1.02 -6.21 -6.53
CA LEU A 125 1.61 -5.06 -7.26
C LEU A 125 0.53 -4.06 -7.69
N MET A 126 -0.63 -4.53 -8.15
CA MET A 126 -1.75 -3.66 -8.53
C MET A 126 -2.32 -2.91 -7.33
N ALA A 127 -2.45 -3.55 -6.16
CA ALA A 127 -2.88 -2.87 -4.94
C ALA A 127 -1.85 -1.84 -4.45
N LEU A 128 -0.55 -2.16 -4.54
CA LEU A 128 0.54 -1.23 -4.26
C LEU A 128 0.49 -0.02 -5.20
N ALA A 129 0.29 -0.26 -6.51
CA ALA A 129 0.13 0.79 -7.51
C ALA A 129 -1.10 1.67 -7.21
N GLY A 130 -2.23 1.05 -6.84
CA GLY A 130 -3.43 1.76 -6.40
C GLY A 130 -3.17 2.65 -5.18
N HIS A 131 -2.48 2.16 -4.15
CA HIS A 131 -2.17 2.97 -2.96
C HIS A 131 -1.26 4.17 -3.29
N ASN A 132 -0.31 3.98 -4.20
CA ASN A 132 0.67 5.01 -4.58
C ASN A 132 0.09 6.05 -5.55
N TRP A 133 -0.74 5.59 -6.48
CA TRP A 133 -1.38 6.37 -7.53
C TRP A 133 -2.88 6.07 -7.57
N PRO A 134 -3.64 6.47 -6.53
CA PRO A 134 -5.06 6.19 -6.43
C PRO A 134 -5.85 7.03 -7.43
N ILE A 135 -6.70 6.38 -8.20
CA ILE A 135 -7.57 7.04 -9.19
C ILE A 135 -8.47 8.10 -8.52
N PHE A 136 -8.90 7.84 -7.28
CA PHE A 136 -9.80 8.69 -6.50
C PHE A 136 -9.17 10.02 -6.04
N LEU A 137 -7.84 10.11 -6.00
CA LEU A 137 -7.12 11.33 -5.59
C LEU A 137 -6.20 11.86 -6.69
N SER A 138 -6.62 11.72 -7.96
CA SER A 138 -5.87 12.18 -9.13
C SER A 138 -4.43 11.64 -9.14
N PHE A 139 -4.29 10.35 -8.82
CA PHE A 139 -3.01 9.63 -8.81
C PHE A 139 -1.98 10.18 -7.80
N ARG A 140 -2.44 10.84 -6.72
CA ARG A 140 -1.59 11.34 -5.62
C ARG A 140 -1.88 10.57 -4.34
N GLY A 141 -1.10 9.52 -4.12
CA GLY A 141 -1.28 8.60 -3.00
C GLY A 141 -0.13 8.59 -2.00
N GLY A 142 -0.01 7.45 -1.31
CA GLY A 142 1.02 7.22 -0.30
C GLY A 142 2.33 6.70 -0.89
N ARG A 143 3.10 5.99 -0.05
CA ARG A 143 4.40 5.40 -0.44
C ARG A 143 4.39 3.87 -0.45
N GLY A 144 3.29 3.24 -0.03
CA GLY A 144 3.08 1.82 -0.26
C GLY A 144 3.69 0.88 0.77
N ILE A 145 4.31 1.36 1.86
CA ILE A 145 4.94 0.48 2.86
C ILE A 145 3.96 -0.51 3.48
N ALA A 146 2.84 -0.03 4.04
CA ALA A 146 1.86 -0.88 4.72
C ALA A 146 1.19 -1.86 3.75
N THR A 147 0.80 -1.39 2.57
CA THR A 147 0.18 -2.23 1.53
C THR A 147 1.13 -3.27 0.98
N GLY A 148 2.39 -2.87 0.74
CA GLY A 148 3.46 -3.77 0.30
C GLY A 148 3.75 -4.84 1.35
N LEU A 149 3.89 -4.44 2.62
CA LEU A 149 4.09 -5.37 3.72
C LEU A 149 2.90 -6.33 3.90
N GLY A 150 1.67 -5.83 3.78
CA GLY A 150 0.45 -6.65 3.86
C GLY A 150 0.42 -7.73 2.79
N ALA A 151 0.67 -7.36 1.53
CA ALA A 151 0.75 -8.34 0.46
C ALA A 151 1.91 -9.34 0.67
N LEU A 152 3.11 -8.85 1.01
CA LEU A 152 4.26 -9.71 1.29
C LEU A 152 4.02 -10.67 2.45
N SER A 153 3.26 -10.27 3.47
CA SER A 153 2.98 -11.13 4.64
C SER A 153 2.21 -12.39 4.30
N VAL A 154 1.44 -12.39 3.20
CA VAL A 154 0.69 -13.55 2.72
C VAL A 154 1.53 -14.43 1.79
N MET A 155 2.36 -13.82 0.94
CA MET A 155 3.25 -14.54 0.00
C MET A 155 4.47 -15.14 0.69
N ALA A 156 5.15 -14.34 1.51
CA ALA A 156 6.42 -14.67 2.15
C ALA A 156 6.49 -14.10 3.58
N PRO A 157 5.77 -14.71 4.54
CA PRO A 157 5.63 -14.19 5.90
C PRO A 157 6.97 -13.99 6.63
N VAL A 158 7.94 -14.87 6.41
CA VAL A 158 9.28 -14.74 7.03
C VAL A 158 10.01 -13.49 6.53
N SER A 159 9.96 -13.22 5.22
CA SER A 159 10.58 -12.02 4.64
C SER A 159 9.87 -10.73 5.07
N ALA A 160 8.54 -10.77 5.19
CA ALA A 160 7.77 -9.67 5.76
C ALA A 160 8.17 -9.38 7.22
N LEU A 161 8.33 -10.42 8.03
CA LEU A 161 8.77 -10.32 9.42
C LEU A 161 10.17 -9.73 9.53
N ILE A 162 11.13 -10.20 8.72
CA ILE A 162 12.49 -9.63 8.67
C ILE A 162 12.44 -8.14 8.38
N GLY A 163 11.64 -7.72 7.38
CA GLY A 163 11.46 -6.30 7.08
C GLY A 163 10.90 -5.50 8.26
N ALA A 164 9.91 -6.04 8.97
CA ALA A 164 9.34 -5.41 10.16
C ALA A 164 10.34 -5.32 11.32
N VAL A 165 11.11 -6.39 11.55
CA VAL A 165 12.16 -6.47 12.59
C VAL A 165 13.31 -5.52 12.29
N VAL A 166 13.59 -5.17 11.04
CA VAL A 166 14.55 -4.11 10.70
C VAL A 166 13.90 -2.72 10.82
N PHE A 167 12.67 -2.57 10.34
CA PHE A 167 11.93 -1.31 10.36
C PHE A 167 11.78 -0.74 11.77
N ILE A 168 11.34 -1.55 12.75
CA ILE A 168 11.01 -1.08 14.10
C ILE A 168 12.25 -0.54 14.83
N PRO A 169 13.35 -1.29 15.02
CA PRO A 169 14.52 -0.81 15.74
C PRO A 169 15.18 0.38 15.06
N VAL A 170 15.35 0.36 13.73
CA VAL A 170 15.93 1.49 13.00
C VAL A 170 15.10 2.75 13.22
N THR A 171 13.78 2.63 13.12
CA THR A 171 12.86 3.76 13.35
C THR A 171 12.96 4.29 14.78
N LEU A 172 13.03 3.40 15.78
CA LEU A 172 13.09 3.78 17.20
C LEU A 172 14.43 4.44 17.56
N LEU A 173 15.54 3.87 17.09
CA LEU A 173 16.90 4.34 17.37
C LEU A 173 17.20 5.67 16.67
N THR A 174 16.90 5.75 15.37
CA THR A 174 17.25 6.94 14.55
C THR A 174 16.19 8.02 14.60
N ARG A 175 14.98 7.69 15.07
CA ARG A 175 13.78 8.54 14.97
C ARG A 175 13.39 8.88 13.54
N TYR A 176 13.96 8.24 12.51
CA TYR A 176 13.59 8.44 11.10
C TYR A 176 12.73 7.27 10.60
N LEU A 177 11.42 7.52 10.50
CA LEU A 177 10.47 6.54 9.97
C LEU A 177 10.76 6.17 8.50
N SER A 178 11.23 7.14 7.70
CA SER A 178 11.61 6.91 6.31
C SER A 178 12.83 5.98 6.21
N LEU A 179 13.85 6.18 7.04
CA LEU A 179 15.05 5.34 7.05
C LEU A 179 14.70 3.89 7.43
N GLY A 180 13.92 3.70 8.50
CA GLY A 180 13.44 2.37 8.86
C GLY A 180 12.63 1.72 7.75
N SER A 181 11.80 2.50 7.05
CA SER A 181 10.99 2.00 5.92
C SER A 181 11.86 1.51 4.76
N ILE A 182 12.88 2.29 4.39
CA ILE A 182 13.79 1.96 3.29
C ILE A 182 14.62 0.71 3.64
N LEU A 183 15.23 0.67 4.82
CA LEU A 183 16.02 -0.49 5.24
C LEU A 183 15.16 -1.74 5.42
N GLY A 184 13.96 -1.60 5.99
CA GLY A 184 13.01 -2.71 6.12
C GLY A 184 12.63 -3.30 4.76
N VAL A 185 12.40 -2.47 3.74
CA VAL A 185 12.10 -2.93 2.37
C VAL A 185 13.31 -3.63 1.74
N ILE A 186 14.51 -3.06 1.88
CA ILE A 186 15.73 -3.68 1.35
C ILE A 186 15.95 -5.06 1.98
N CYS A 187 15.82 -5.18 3.30
CA CYS A 187 16.00 -6.45 4.00
C CYS A 187 14.87 -7.45 3.70
N ALA A 188 13.62 -6.99 3.55
CA ALA A 188 12.50 -7.84 3.15
C ALA A 188 12.70 -8.40 1.73
N SER A 189 13.03 -7.55 0.76
CA SER A 189 13.29 -7.99 -0.62
C SER A 189 14.53 -8.88 -0.70
N GLY A 190 15.63 -8.52 -0.04
CA GLY A 190 16.86 -9.32 -0.03
C GLY A 190 16.66 -10.69 0.62
N SER A 191 15.98 -10.75 1.76
CA SER A 191 15.65 -12.03 2.40
C SER A 191 14.70 -12.87 1.56
N LEU A 192 13.73 -12.27 0.86
CA LEU A 192 12.87 -13.00 -0.07
C LEU A 192 13.69 -13.69 -1.16
N ILE A 193 14.62 -12.97 -1.80
CA ILE A 193 15.50 -13.54 -2.82
C ILE A 193 16.36 -14.67 -2.23
N ALA A 194 16.96 -14.48 -1.06
CA ALA A 194 17.74 -15.52 -0.39
C ALA A 194 16.90 -16.77 -0.07
N MET A 195 15.66 -16.58 0.39
CA MET A 195 14.72 -17.66 0.72
C MET A 195 14.25 -18.42 -0.53
N ILE A 196 14.17 -17.76 -1.69
CA ILE A 196 13.92 -18.41 -2.99
C ILE A 196 15.10 -19.31 -3.36
N PHE A 197 16.35 -18.86 -3.19
CA PHE A 197 17.53 -19.67 -3.52
C PHE A 197 17.66 -20.96 -2.69
N ILE A 198 17.18 -20.95 -1.45
CA ILE A 198 17.15 -22.16 -0.60
C ILE A 198 15.87 -22.99 -0.77
N GLY A 199 15.00 -22.63 -1.72
CA GLY A 199 13.78 -23.37 -2.04
C GLY A 199 12.60 -23.17 -1.09
N LEU A 200 12.64 -22.17 -0.20
CA LEU A 200 11.54 -21.90 0.75
C LEU A 200 10.34 -21.21 0.08
N TYR A 201 10.58 -20.37 -0.92
CA TYR A 201 9.55 -19.65 -1.67
C TYR A 201 9.72 -19.86 -3.17
N SER A 202 8.62 -19.71 -3.90
CA SER A 202 8.60 -19.88 -5.34
C SER A 202 9.24 -18.67 -6.07
N LEU A 203 9.78 -18.91 -7.27
CA LEU A 203 10.55 -17.92 -8.02
C LEU A 203 9.70 -16.68 -8.39
N GLU A 204 8.39 -16.87 -8.61
CA GLU A 204 7.46 -15.81 -8.98
C GLU A 204 7.43 -14.69 -7.95
N TYR A 205 7.55 -15.01 -6.66
CA TYR A 205 7.57 -14.02 -5.58
C TYR A 205 8.80 -13.10 -5.65
N GLY A 206 9.88 -13.52 -6.31
CA GLY A 206 11.04 -12.68 -6.58
C GLY A 206 10.68 -11.44 -7.41
N ILE A 207 9.73 -11.57 -8.36
CA ILE A 207 9.20 -10.45 -9.15
C ILE A 207 8.54 -9.43 -8.23
N TYR A 208 7.75 -9.89 -7.25
CA TYR A 208 7.15 -9.03 -6.25
C TYR A 208 8.22 -8.28 -5.44
N GLY A 209 9.20 -9.01 -4.90
CA GLY A 209 10.28 -8.43 -4.08
C GLY A 209 11.05 -7.32 -4.81
N ILE A 210 11.38 -7.52 -6.08
CA ILE A 210 12.12 -6.55 -6.90
C ILE A 210 11.22 -5.39 -7.30
N ALA A 211 10.05 -5.65 -7.87
CA ALA A 211 9.18 -4.61 -8.40
C ALA A 211 8.56 -3.75 -7.28
N ALA A 212 8.00 -4.38 -6.24
CA ALA A 212 7.45 -3.67 -5.09
C ALA A 212 8.53 -2.89 -4.34
N GLY A 213 9.70 -3.50 -4.11
CA GLY A 213 10.84 -2.84 -3.47
C GLY A 213 11.27 -1.59 -4.23
N THR A 214 11.44 -1.71 -5.56
CA THR A 214 11.81 -0.59 -6.44
C THR A 214 10.78 0.53 -6.41
N ILE A 215 9.49 0.20 -6.55
CA ILE A 215 8.39 1.17 -6.51
C ILE A 215 8.39 1.93 -5.17
N ILE A 216 8.52 1.21 -4.07
CA ILE A 216 8.49 1.79 -2.72
C ILE A 216 9.71 2.68 -2.49
N ILE A 217 10.91 2.24 -2.86
CA ILE A 217 12.15 3.03 -2.73
C ILE A 217 12.04 4.31 -3.59
N TRP A 218 11.56 4.20 -4.83
CA TRP A 218 11.31 5.35 -5.70
C TRP A 218 10.30 6.34 -5.10
N GLN A 219 9.24 5.81 -4.47
CA GLN A 219 8.30 6.65 -3.73
C GLN A 219 8.92 7.32 -2.52
N HIS A 220 10.10 6.89 -2.05
CA HIS A 220 10.89 7.50 -0.97
C HIS A 220 11.97 8.49 -1.44
N ARG A 221 12.12 8.76 -2.74
CA ARG A 221 13.18 9.64 -3.28
C ARG A 221 13.30 11.02 -2.60
N ASP A 222 12.19 11.66 -2.24
CA ASP A 222 12.22 12.94 -1.53
C ASP A 222 12.58 12.79 -0.04
N ASN A 223 12.30 11.65 0.59
CA ASN A 223 12.84 11.35 1.92
C ASN A 223 14.33 11.07 1.86
N ILE A 224 14.79 10.33 0.85
CA ILE A 224 16.21 10.02 0.66
C ILE A 224 17.00 11.31 0.50
N LYS A 225 16.51 12.23 -0.36
CA LYS A 225 17.10 13.55 -0.52
C LYS A 225 17.23 14.29 0.83
N ARG A 226 16.16 14.35 1.62
CA ARG A 226 16.16 14.99 2.94
C ARG A 226 17.05 14.28 3.97
N LEU A 227 17.19 12.96 3.89
CA LEU A 227 18.10 12.20 4.77
C LEU A 227 19.55 12.57 4.47
N ILE A 228 19.92 12.65 3.19
CA ILE A 228 21.26 13.06 2.74
C ILE A 228 21.54 14.51 3.14
N GLU A 229 20.55 15.39 3.01
CA GLU A 229 20.66 16.81 3.40
C GLU A 229 20.58 17.05 4.92
N GLY A 230 20.30 16.02 5.73
CA GLY A 230 20.10 16.16 7.18
C GLY A 230 18.81 16.88 7.58
N THR A 231 17.88 17.11 6.64
CA THR A 231 16.63 17.86 6.82
C THR A 231 15.39 16.96 6.99
N GLU A 232 15.56 15.63 7.06
CA GLU A 232 14.44 14.70 7.23
C GLU A 232 13.72 14.87 8.57
N ARG A 233 12.41 14.70 8.56
CA ARG A 233 11.57 14.95 9.74
C ARG A 233 11.64 13.77 10.70
N ARG A 234 12.13 14.02 11.91
CA ARG A 234 12.13 13.04 12.99
C ARG A 234 10.70 12.69 13.45
N LEU A 235 10.57 11.52 14.06
CA LEU A 235 9.34 11.09 14.72
C LEU A 235 9.01 12.05 15.87
N GLY A 236 7.77 12.50 15.91
CA GLY A 236 7.27 13.48 16.86
C GLY A 236 7.17 14.91 16.30
N THR A 237 7.81 15.21 15.16
CA THR A 237 7.63 16.51 14.51
C THR A 237 6.19 16.69 14.01
N PRO A 238 5.46 17.75 14.43
CA PRO A 238 4.09 17.98 13.99
C PRO A 238 3.96 18.20 12.49
N GLY A 239 2.82 17.80 11.92
CA GLY A 239 2.48 18.07 10.52
C GLY A 239 1.85 19.47 10.42
N THR A 240 2.62 20.48 10.03
CA THR A 240 2.11 21.84 9.78
C THR A 240 1.39 21.91 8.44
N ARG A 241 0.49 22.89 8.29
CA ARG A 241 -0.16 23.16 7.01
C ARG A 241 0.88 23.59 5.97
N ILE A 242 0.74 23.15 4.71
CA ILE A 242 1.63 23.48 3.58
C ILE A 242 0.91 24.28 2.49
#